data_AF-A0A1V6E710-F1
#
_entry.id   AF-A0A1V6E710-F1
#
_cell.length_a   1.000
_cell.length_b   1.000
_cell.length_c   1.000
_cell.angle_alpha   90.00
_cell.angle_beta   90.00
_cell.angle_gamma   90.00
#
_symmetry.space_group_name_H-M   'P 1'
#
loop_
_entity.id
_entity.type
_entity.pdbx_description
1 polymer ?
#
loop_
_entity_poly.entity_id
_entity_poly.type
_entity_poly.pdbx_seq_one_letter_code
_entity_poly.pdbx_strand_id
1 'polypeptide(L)'
;MKFADVKYRFSEFWSEFKKERSGLVGLAILVISILIVIFEPLILPWKEANTKWRSIDYWQDNSSGAPPAWTNFFSKQKAAVTVHLENPEDEVIEMDGGIKLATYTFDYDYSADKAPLDVIFHMIGHGDLPIQVAVERPDGQTIELAQRFEQGLSGQDIRISLDNDGRESVFTFIKSHESEEALEAYSSKSFKTCNILFNQTREGMATEFKPLKGTYKFIVRALLLVPGYSEVEDPYTVVTGSVSGLLGTDDSKRDIFSGLVAGLKWALIIGLLTSAISVLIGVMYGIISAYFGGAVDSAMQFIYQIVNSIPILPVLIVVSAIFKPSIYMLITAMVLFFWTGSVMTVRSMALQIKEETYIEAAKALGAKHSRIIFKHMVPILIPYSFASMALSVPSAIVYESSVSLLGLGDATIVTWGQILHDAMQGAAILKGIWWWVLPPGLLIAIMGMTFAFLGFSMDKILHPKLKTR
;
A
#
# COMPACT_ATOMS: atom_id res chain seq x y z
N MET A 1 1.06 4.32 -44.21
CA MET A 1 -0.32 4.01 -43.80
C MET A 1 -1.00 5.34 -43.57
N LYS A 2 -2.16 5.60 -44.16
CA LYS A 2 -2.84 6.89 -43.96
C LYS A 2 -3.47 6.91 -42.56
N PHE A 3 -3.56 8.08 -41.93
CA PHE A 3 -4.15 8.21 -40.57
C PHE A 3 -5.58 7.66 -40.50
N ALA A 4 -6.32 7.76 -41.62
CA ALA A 4 -7.64 7.18 -41.78
C ALA A 4 -7.68 5.64 -41.62
N ASP A 5 -6.68 4.92 -42.14
CA ASP A 5 -6.60 3.45 -42.06
C ASP A 5 -6.39 2.98 -40.61
N VAL A 6 -5.60 3.75 -39.84
CA VAL A 6 -5.34 3.47 -38.42
C VAL A 6 -6.61 3.68 -37.60
N LYS A 7 -7.34 4.78 -37.84
CA LYS A 7 -8.61 5.08 -37.15
C LYS A 7 -9.67 4.02 -37.43
N TYR A 8 -9.79 3.57 -38.69
CA TYR A 8 -10.73 2.51 -39.07
C TYR A 8 -10.41 1.19 -38.37
N ARG A 9 -9.15 0.72 -38.45
CA ARG A 9 -8.72 -0.53 -37.79
C ARG A 9 -8.88 -0.48 -36.27
N PHE A 10 -8.65 0.68 -35.65
CA PHE A 10 -8.90 0.85 -34.22
C PHE A 10 -10.39 0.78 -33.88
N SER A 11 -11.25 1.42 -34.67
CA SER A 11 -12.71 1.36 -34.48
C SER A 11 -13.25 -0.05 -34.64
N GLU A 12 -12.75 -0.80 -35.62
CA GLU A 12 -13.09 -2.21 -35.86
C GLU A 12 -12.65 -3.09 -34.69
N PHE A 13 -11.39 -2.95 -34.25
CA PHE A 13 -10.86 -3.64 -33.07
C PHE A 13 -11.71 -3.36 -31.83
N TRP A 14 -12.06 -2.10 -31.58
CA TRP A 14 -12.86 -1.71 -30.42
C TRP A 14 -14.29 -2.25 -30.47
N SER A 15 -14.89 -2.28 -31.66
CA SER A 15 -16.21 -2.90 -31.89
C SER A 15 -16.20 -4.39 -31.59
N GLU A 16 -15.13 -5.10 -31.97
CA GLU A 16 -14.95 -6.51 -31.62
C GLU A 16 -14.62 -6.71 -30.13
N PHE A 17 -13.77 -5.87 -29.55
CA PHE A 17 -13.37 -5.96 -28.14
C PHE A 17 -14.55 -5.80 -27.18
N LYS A 18 -15.49 -4.89 -27.48
CA LYS A 18 -16.71 -4.73 -26.68
C LYS A 18 -17.59 -5.98 -26.61
N LYS A 19 -17.42 -6.94 -27.53
CA LYS A 19 -18.17 -8.20 -27.52
C LYS A 19 -17.57 -9.21 -26.52
N GLU A 20 -16.29 -9.06 -26.15
CA GLU A 20 -15.60 -9.94 -25.21
C GLU A 20 -15.81 -9.47 -23.76
N ARG A 21 -16.73 -10.15 -23.04
CA ARG A 21 -17.10 -9.79 -21.67
C ARG A 21 -15.93 -9.81 -20.69
N SER A 22 -15.06 -10.82 -20.79
CA SER A 22 -13.86 -10.93 -19.95
C SER A 22 -12.92 -9.73 -20.14
N GLY A 23 -12.68 -9.34 -21.40
CA GLY A 23 -11.87 -8.17 -21.74
C GLY A 23 -12.42 -6.87 -21.16
N LEU A 24 -13.74 -6.68 -21.19
CA LEU A 24 -14.38 -5.53 -20.56
C LEU A 24 -14.23 -5.51 -19.03
N VAL A 25 -14.31 -6.66 -18.36
CA VAL A 25 -14.06 -6.75 -16.91
C VAL A 25 -12.61 -6.40 -16.59
N GLY A 26 -11.65 -6.98 -17.32
CA GLY A 26 -10.23 -6.64 -17.17
C GLY A 26 -9.98 -5.14 -17.41
N LEU A 27 -10.59 -4.56 -18.45
CA LEU A 27 -10.45 -3.14 -18.73
C LEU A 27 -11.03 -2.27 -17.59
N ALA A 28 -12.19 -2.64 -17.07
CA ALA A 28 -12.82 -1.91 -15.96
C ALA A 28 -11.94 -1.92 -14.71
N ILE A 29 -11.39 -3.08 -14.33
CA ILE A 29 -10.47 -3.20 -13.18
C ILE A 29 -9.22 -2.36 -13.41
N LEU A 30 -8.61 -2.44 -14.60
CA LEU A 30 -7.42 -1.65 -14.94
C LEU A 30 -7.69 -0.13 -14.86
N VAL A 31 -8.84 0.33 -15.36
CA VAL A 31 -9.24 1.75 -15.26
C VAL A 31 -9.39 2.16 -13.81
N ILE A 32 -10.05 1.34 -12.98
CA ILE A 32 -10.19 1.60 -11.54
C ILE A 32 -8.81 1.66 -10.88
N SER A 33 -7.90 0.73 -11.18
CA SER A 33 -6.53 0.74 -10.65
C SER A 33 -5.78 2.02 -11.02
N ILE A 34 -5.90 2.48 -12.28
CA ILE A 34 -5.27 3.73 -12.72
C ILE A 34 -5.89 4.93 -11.99
N LEU A 35 -7.21 4.96 -11.81
CA LEU A 35 -7.88 6.02 -11.04
C LEU A 35 -7.42 6.04 -9.58
N ILE A 36 -7.26 4.87 -8.94
CA ILE A 36 -6.71 4.77 -7.59
C ILE A 36 -5.31 5.37 -7.52
N VAL A 37 -4.44 5.07 -8.50
CA VAL A 37 -3.08 5.64 -8.55
C VAL A 37 -3.10 7.16 -8.78
N ILE A 38 -4.00 7.67 -9.63
CA ILE A 38 -4.09 9.11 -9.92
C ILE A 38 -4.63 9.88 -8.71
N PHE A 39 -5.65 9.34 -8.04
CA PHE A 39 -6.33 9.99 -6.91
C PHE A 39 -5.81 9.50 -5.56
N GLU A 40 -4.67 8.82 -5.53
CA GLU A 40 -4.04 8.29 -4.33
C GLU A 40 -3.95 9.32 -3.19
N PRO A 41 -3.47 10.58 -3.40
CA PRO A 41 -3.36 11.56 -2.31
C PRO A 41 -4.70 11.97 -1.68
N LEU A 42 -5.82 11.72 -2.36
CA LEU A 42 -7.18 12.01 -1.86
C LEU A 42 -7.80 10.82 -1.14
N ILE A 43 -7.39 9.59 -1.48
CA ILE A 43 -7.99 8.35 -0.99
C ILE A 43 -7.24 7.83 0.24
N LEU A 44 -5.94 8.12 0.35
CA LEU A 44 -5.10 7.65 1.45
C LEU A 44 -5.48 8.33 2.78
N PRO A 45 -5.82 7.55 3.82
CA PRO A 45 -5.88 8.07 5.18
C PRO A 45 -4.50 8.60 5.62
N TRP A 46 -3.44 7.88 5.24
CA TRP A 46 -2.05 8.23 5.54
C TRP A 46 -1.33 8.75 4.28
N LYS A 47 -1.43 10.06 4.03
CA LYS A 47 -1.00 10.69 2.76
C LYS A 47 0.49 10.49 2.43
N GLU A 48 1.34 10.35 3.44
CA GLU A 48 2.79 10.17 3.27
C GLU A 48 3.23 8.70 3.31
N ALA A 49 2.30 7.75 3.23
CA ALA A 49 2.61 6.32 3.31
C ALA A 49 3.69 5.87 2.31
N ASN A 50 3.76 6.47 1.12
CA ASN A 50 4.79 6.16 0.13
C ASN A 50 6.23 6.47 0.58
N THR A 51 6.44 7.59 1.26
CA THR A 51 7.77 8.08 1.63
C THR A 51 8.13 7.68 3.06
N LYS A 52 7.14 7.61 3.94
CA LYS A 52 7.30 7.31 5.37
C LYS A 52 6.91 5.89 5.74
N TRP A 53 6.75 4.96 4.79
CA TRP A 53 6.41 3.56 5.08
C TRP A 53 7.31 2.89 6.12
N ARG A 54 8.61 3.21 6.11
CA ARG A 54 9.61 2.67 7.03
C ARG A 54 9.91 3.59 8.23
N SER A 55 9.25 4.75 8.34
CA SER A 55 9.42 5.68 9.46
C SER A 55 8.65 5.17 10.67
N ILE A 56 9.34 4.86 11.76
CA ILE A 56 8.70 4.37 12.99
C ILE A 56 7.79 5.44 13.58
N ASP A 57 8.29 6.69 13.65
CA ASP A 57 7.57 7.82 14.25
C ASP A 57 6.26 8.12 13.50
N TYR A 58 6.22 7.92 12.18
CA TYR A 58 5.01 8.15 11.39
C TYR A 58 3.85 7.20 11.74
N TRP A 59 4.15 5.99 12.22
CA TRP A 59 3.15 4.96 12.52
C TRP A 59 2.94 4.73 14.02
N GLN A 60 3.70 5.43 14.87
CA GLN A 60 3.83 5.09 16.28
C GLN A 60 2.51 5.14 17.07
N ASP A 61 1.52 5.91 16.62
CA ASP A 61 0.25 6.11 17.32
C ASP A 61 -0.83 5.08 16.93
N ASN A 62 -0.58 4.32 15.87
CA ASN A 62 -1.43 3.20 15.52
C ASN A 62 -1.24 2.02 16.48
N SER A 63 -2.28 1.19 16.57
CA SER A 63 -2.23 -0.09 17.24
C SER A 63 -1.36 -1.09 16.47
N SER A 64 -0.58 -1.91 17.19
CA SER A 64 0.21 -2.99 16.58
C SER A 64 -0.68 -4.19 16.26
N GLY A 65 -0.64 -4.65 15.01
CA GLY A 65 -1.33 -5.87 14.57
C GLY A 65 -2.83 -5.83 14.82
N ALA A 66 -3.48 -4.68 14.60
CA ALA A 66 -4.90 -4.55 14.86
C ALA A 66 -5.74 -5.00 13.65
N PRO A 67 -6.81 -5.78 13.88
CA PRO A 67 -7.73 -6.16 12.83
C PRO A 67 -8.46 -4.95 12.22
N PRO A 68 -8.99 -5.11 10.99
CA PRO A 68 -9.82 -4.10 10.35
C PRO A 68 -10.99 -3.65 11.22
N ALA A 69 -11.33 -2.36 11.21
CA ALA A 69 -12.42 -1.82 12.03
C ALA A 69 -13.76 -2.55 11.84
N TRP A 70 -14.06 -2.98 10.61
CA TRP A 70 -15.30 -3.69 10.29
C TRP A 70 -15.37 -5.11 10.89
N THR A 71 -14.28 -5.70 11.40
CA THR A 71 -14.37 -6.97 12.13
C THR A 71 -15.20 -6.85 13.40
N ASN A 72 -15.35 -5.62 13.94
CA ASN A 72 -16.26 -5.35 15.05
C ASN A 72 -17.69 -5.79 14.77
N PHE A 73 -18.18 -5.76 13.52
CA PHE A 73 -19.55 -6.21 13.19
C PHE A 73 -19.79 -7.67 13.60
N PHE A 74 -18.76 -8.51 13.47
CA PHE A 74 -18.83 -9.95 13.75
C PHE A 74 -18.45 -10.31 15.19
N SER A 75 -17.87 -9.38 15.95
CA SER A 75 -17.49 -9.62 17.35
C SER A 75 -18.67 -9.45 18.31
N LYS A 76 -18.74 -10.33 19.32
CA LYS A 76 -19.71 -10.21 20.44
C LYS A 76 -19.42 -9.01 21.33
N GLN A 77 -18.15 -8.74 21.61
CA GLN A 77 -17.70 -7.54 22.35
C GLN A 77 -17.09 -6.56 21.36
N LYS A 78 -17.62 -5.35 21.30
CA LYS A 78 -17.13 -4.30 20.42
C LYS A 78 -15.85 -3.70 20.99
N ALA A 79 -14.79 -3.66 20.19
CA ALA A 79 -13.55 -2.99 20.57
C ALA A 79 -13.58 -1.51 20.16
N ALA A 80 -12.89 -0.65 20.91
CA ALA A 80 -12.64 0.71 20.47
C ALA A 80 -11.93 0.71 19.11
N VAL A 81 -12.38 1.58 18.21
CA VAL A 81 -11.78 1.81 16.89
C VAL A 81 -10.74 2.91 17.04
N THR A 82 -9.62 2.81 16.31
CA THR A 82 -8.64 3.91 16.26
C THR A 82 -9.25 5.12 15.55
N VAL A 83 -9.22 6.29 16.20
CA VAL A 83 -9.79 7.53 15.68
C VAL A 83 -8.81 8.68 15.90
N HIS A 84 -8.69 9.55 14.90
CA HIS A 84 -7.98 10.82 14.97
C HIS A 84 -9.02 11.93 15.21
N LEU A 85 -8.90 12.59 16.35
CA LEU A 85 -9.71 13.73 16.75
C LEU A 85 -8.94 14.99 16.34
N GLU A 86 -9.34 15.54 15.22
CA GLU A 86 -8.82 16.78 14.65
C GLU A 86 -9.85 17.91 14.88
N ASN A 87 -9.38 19.16 14.93
CA ASN A 87 -10.23 20.35 15.14
C ASN A 87 -10.84 20.40 16.55
N PRO A 88 -10.03 20.67 17.59
CA PRO A 88 -10.56 20.88 18.94
C PRO A 88 -11.43 22.13 19.02
N GLU A 89 -12.30 22.18 20.03
CA GLU A 89 -12.82 23.46 20.52
C GLU A 89 -11.68 24.21 21.21
N ASP A 90 -11.32 25.38 20.69
CA ASP A 90 -10.21 26.19 21.16
C ASP A 90 -10.70 27.42 21.96
N GLU A 91 -10.13 27.61 23.14
CA GLU A 91 -10.39 28.77 23.99
C GLU A 91 -9.04 29.35 24.46
N VAL A 92 -8.81 30.64 24.18
CA VAL A 92 -7.61 31.34 24.64
C VAL A 92 -7.99 32.44 25.61
N ILE A 93 -7.57 32.30 26.86
CA ILE A 93 -7.84 33.26 27.93
C ILE A 93 -6.55 34.05 28.19
N GLU A 94 -6.63 35.37 28.07
CA GLU A 94 -5.52 36.26 28.42
C GLU A 94 -5.50 36.50 29.94
N MET A 95 -4.35 36.19 30.55
CA MET A 95 -4.08 36.38 31.97
C MET A 95 -3.26 37.64 32.20
N ASP A 96 -3.14 38.06 33.46
CA ASP A 96 -2.33 39.22 33.82
C ASP A 96 -0.85 39.01 33.45
N GLY A 97 -0.19 40.09 33.02
CA GLY A 97 1.20 40.04 32.56
C GLY A 97 1.40 39.52 31.12
N GLY A 98 0.33 39.37 30.33
CA GLY A 98 0.41 38.96 28.91
C GLY A 98 0.57 37.45 28.69
N ILE A 99 0.51 36.66 29.76
CA ILE A 99 0.46 35.20 29.69
C ILE A 99 -0.89 34.79 29.11
N LYS A 100 -0.93 33.84 28.19
CA LYS A 100 -2.19 33.29 27.66
C LYS A 100 -2.34 31.83 28.06
N LEU A 101 -3.54 31.44 28.47
CA LEU A 101 -3.92 30.05 28.66
C LEU A 101 -4.70 29.59 27.43
N ALA A 102 -4.06 28.78 26.59
CA ALA A 102 -4.71 28.13 25.47
C ALA A 102 -5.27 26.78 25.93
N THR A 103 -6.56 26.55 25.72
CA THR A 103 -7.27 25.32 26.06
C THR A 103 -7.84 24.71 24.79
N TYR A 104 -7.52 23.44 24.55
CA TYR A 104 -8.02 22.67 23.41
C TYR A 104 -8.82 21.49 23.93
N THR A 105 -10.09 21.40 23.55
CA THR A 105 -11.00 20.35 23.98
C THR A 105 -11.40 19.44 22.82
N PHE A 106 -11.20 18.14 22.99
CA PHE A 106 -11.54 17.10 22.02
C PHE A 106 -12.64 16.20 22.58
N ASP A 107 -13.81 16.24 21.94
CA ASP A 107 -14.93 15.38 22.31
C ASP A 107 -14.77 13.99 21.68
N TYR A 108 -15.00 12.95 22.48
CA TYR A 108 -14.92 11.55 22.05
C TYR A 108 -16.11 10.74 22.57
N ASP A 109 -16.97 10.31 21.64
CA ASP A 109 -18.12 9.46 21.94
C ASP A 109 -17.72 7.99 22.04
N TYR A 110 -17.52 7.52 23.27
CA TYR A 110 -17.13 6.15 23.55
C TYR A 110 -18.34 5.23 23.71
N SER A 111 -18.51 4.27 22.79
CA SER A 111 -19.62 3.31 22.77
C SER A 111 -19.19 1.84 22.84
N ALA A 112 -17.88 1.57 22.86
CA ALA A 112 -17.32 0.21 22.82
C ALA A 112 -17.40 -0.55 24.16
N ASP A 113 -17.23 -1.87 24.09
CA ASP A 113 -17.24 -2.77 25.26
C ASP A 113 -15.82 -3.03 25.80
N LYS A 114 -14.79 -2.63 25.07
CA LYS A 114 -13.38 -2.70 25.47
C LYS A 114 -12.74 -1.33 25.36
N ALA A 115 -11.96 -0.96 26.38
CA ALA A 115 -11.24 0.30 26.40
C ALA A 115 -10.32 0.46 25.18
N PRO A 116 -10.05 1.70 24.76
CA PRO A 116 -8.91 2.02 23.92
C PRO A 116 -7.60 1.49 24.53
N LEU A 117 -6.61 1.30 23.67
CA LEU A 117 -5.26 0.91 24.07
C LEU A 117 -4.48 2.09 24.62
N ASP A 118 -4.65 3.27 24.04
CA ASP A 118 -4.01 4.52 24.49
C ASP A 118 -4.84 5.73 24.03
N VAL A 119 -4.59 6.88 24.64
CA VAL A 119 -5.00 8.19 24.14
C VAL A 119 -3.75 9.04 24.09
N ILE A 120 -3.48 9.61 22.92
CA ILE A 120 -2.21 10.27 22.64
C ILE A 120 -2.51 11.68 22.15
N PHE A 121 -1.88 12.66 22.78
CA PHE A 121 -2.01 14.07 22.44
C PHE A 121 -0.79 14.51 21.67
N HIS A 122 -1.05 15.21 20.57
CA HIS A 122 -0.03 15.83 19.73
C HIS A 122 -0.29 17.32 19.63
N MET A 123 0.79 18.07 19.57
CA MET A 123 0.79 19.49 19.23
C MET A 123 2.20 19.91 18.82
N ILE A 124 2.31 20.89 17.94
CA ILE A 124 3.59 21.50 17.59
C ILE A 124 3.83 22.68 18.53
N GLY A 125 4.92 22.63 19.28
CA GLY A 125 5.23 23.66 20.27
C GLY A 125 6.37 24.58 19.86
N HIS A 126 6.26 25.84 20.27
CA HIS A 126 7.29 26.87 20.19
C HIS A 126 7.54 27.47 21.58
N GLY A 127 8.79 27.79 21.88
CA GLY A 127 9.21 28.41 23.14
C GLY A 127 9.15 27.49 24.36
N ASP A 128 8.91 28.09 25.52
CA ASP A 128 8.74 27.36 26.78
C ASP A 128 7.24 27.17 27.04
N LEU A 129 6.81 25.92 27.23
CA LEU A 129 5.40 25.53 27.29
C LEU A 129 5.14 24.60 28.49
N PRO A 130 4.56 25.12 29.59
CA PRO A 130 3.87 24.31 30.58
C PRO A 130 2.57 23.79 29.99
N ILE A 131 2.44 22.48 29.92
CA ILE A 131 1.30 21.77 29.33
C ILE A 131 0.66 20.91 30.41
N GLN A 132 -0.67 20.93 30.48
CA GLN A 132 -1.47 20.10 31.35
C GLN A 132 -2.52 19.39 30.52
N VAL A 133 -2.67 18.09 30.73
CA VAL A 133 -3.67 17.26 30.06
C VAL A 133 -4.65 16.76 31.11
N ALA A 134 -5.94 16.91 30.84
CA ALA A 134 -7.03 16.44 31.67
C ALA A 134 -8.06 15.69 30.84
N VAL A 135 -8.93 14.95 31.52
CA VAL A 135 -10.10 14.32 30.92
C VAL A 135 -11.31 14.55 31.79
N GLU A 136 -12.38 15.01 31.18
CA GLU A 136 -13.72 15.01 31.76
C GLU A 136 -14.45 13.74 31.31
N ARG A 137 -14.89 12.94 32.27
CA ARG A 137 -15.58 11.68 32.04
C ARG A 137 -17.10 11.87 31.95
N PRO A 138 -17.84 10.92 31.34
CA PRO A 138 -19.31 10.97 31.25
C PRO A 138 -20.04 11.03 32.60
N ASP A 139 -19.40 10.62 33.69
CA ASP A 139 -19.95 10.69 35.05
C ASP A 139 -19.68 12.04 35.75
N GLY A 140 -19.14 13.03 35.02
CA GLY A 140 -18.84 14.38 35.51
C GLY A 140 -17.54 14.47 36.30
N GLN A 141 -16.79 13.38 36.45
CA GLN A 141 -15.49 13.40 37.12
C GLN A 141 -14.42 13.93 36.16
N THR A 142 -13.63 14.91 36.62
CA THR A 142 -12.44 15.39 35.91
C THR A 142 -11.20 14.78 36.53
N ILE A 143 -10.32 14.21 35.70
CA ILE A 143 -9.04 13.64 36.12
C ILE A 143 -7.93 14.43 35.42
N GLU A 144 -7.05 15.03 36.21
CA GLU A 144 -5.83 15.65 35.72
C GLU A 144 -4.82 14.55 35.43
N LEU A 145 -4.51 14.34 34.15
CA LEU A 145 -3.81 13.15 33.68
C LEU A 145 -2.30 13.34 33.70
N ALA A 146 -1.80 14.43 33.10
CA ALA A 146 -0.37 14.66 32.98
C ALA A 146 -0.05 16.15 33.03
N GLN A 147 1.14 16.47 33.53
CA GLN A 147 1.72 17.80 33.47
C GLN A 147 3.15 17.70 32.93
N ARG A 148 3.44 18.50 31.91
CA ARG A 148 4.72 18.56 31.18
C ARG A 148 5.21 19.99 31.15
N PHE A 149 6.52 20.18 31.15
CA PHE A 149 7.12 21.48 30.91
C PHE A 149 8.23 21.31 29.90
N GLU A 150 7.97 21.76 28.67
CA GLU A 150 8.91 21.68 27.56
C GLU A 150 9.59 23.03 27.39
N GLN A 151 10.89 23.04 27.10
CA GLN A 151 11.72 24.24 27.04
C GLN A 151 12.43 24.38 25.70
N GLY A 152 12.54 25.62 25.23
CA GLY A 152 13.33 25.96 24.05
C GLY A 152 12.83 25.32 22.75
N LEU A 153 11.53 25.07 22.63
CA LEU A 153 10.94 24.45 21.46
C LEU A 153 11.00 25.40 20.25
N SER A 154 11.18 24.84 19.06
CA SER A 154 11.25 25.59 17.80
C SER A 154 10.48 24.85 16.70
N GLY A 155 9.21 24.54 16.95
CA GLY A 155 8.35 23.81 16.02
C GLY A 155 8.53 22.28 16.12
N GLN A 156 8.75 21.78 17.32
CA GLN A 156 8.89 20.34 17.57
C GLN A 156 7.53 19.74 17.95
N ASP A 157 7.28 18.51 17.49
CA ASP A 157 6.10 17.73 17.89
C ASP A 157 6.24 17.30 19.35
N ILE A 158 5.22 17.63 20.15
CA ILE A 158 5.09 17.21 21.54
C ILE A 158 4.06 16.09 21.57
N ARG A 159 4.51 14.91 21.98
CA ARG A 159 3.68 13.70 22.10
C ARG A 159 3.50 13.32 23.55
N ILE A 160 2.26 13.31 24.04
CA ILE A 160 1.89 12.92 25.42
C ILE A 160 0.98 11.69 25.35
N SER A 161 1.40 10.57 25.91
CA SER A 161 0.68 9.28 25.87
C SER A 161 0.13 8.96 27.25
N LEU A 162 -1.18 8.71 27.37
CA LEU A 162 -1.78 8.45 28.69
C LEU A 162 -1.27 7.18 29.35
N ASP A 163 -0.95 6.14 28.59
CA ASP A 163 -0.41 4.91 29.15
C ASP A 163 0.96 5.10 29.82
N ASN A 164 1.74 6.10 29.39
CA ASN A 164 3.03 6.46 29.97
C ASN A 164 2.92 7.65 30.95
N ASP A 165 2.44 8.79 30.46
CA ASP A 165 2.41 10.07 31.17
C ASP A 165 1.26 10.15 32.19
N GLY A 166 0.12 9.51 31.90
CA GLY A 166 -1.07 9.53 32.75
C GLY A 166 -1.08 8.50 33.88
N ARG A 167 -0.08 7.61 33.90
CA ARG A 167 -0.08 6.40 34.75
C ARG A 167 -0.17 6.72 36.24
N GLU A 168 0.60 7.71 36.70
CA GLU A 168 0.64 8.10 38.11
C GLU A 168 -0.70 8.70 38.55
N SER A 169 -1.22 9.67 37.80
CA SER A 169 -2.49 10.32 38.10
C SER A 169 -3.67 9.37 38.11
N VAL A 170 -3.72 8.45 37.14
CA VAL A 170 -4.77 7.43 37.12
C VAL A 170 -4.57 6.46 38.28
N PHE A 171 -3.34 6.11 38.67
CA PHE A 171 -3.11 5.31 39.87
C PHE A 171 -3.62 6.00 41.15
N THR A 172 -3.39 7.32 41.30
CA THR A 172 -3.96 8.12 42.39
C THR A 172 -5.49 8.12 42.37
N PHE A 173 -6.09 8.22 41.19
CA PHE A 173 -7.54 8.16 41.03
C PHE A 173 -8.14 6.84 41.54
N ILE A 174 -7.56 5.68 41.18
CA ILE A 174 -8.05 4.38 41.68
C ILE A 174 -7.87 4.25 43.18
N LYS A 175 -6.78 4.77 43.75
CA LYS A 175 -6.54 4.71 45.21
C LYS A 175 -7.68 5.35 46.03
N SER A 176 -8.37 6.35 45.47
CA SER A 176 -9.51 7.00 46.13
C SER A 176 -10.83 6.23 46.01
N HIS A 177 -10.90 5.18 45.20
CA HIS A 177 -12.13 4.44 44.87
C HIS A 177 -12.04 2.92 45.08
N GLU A 178 -10.90 2.40 45.58
CA GLU A 178 -10.65 0.97 45.79
C GLU A 178 -10.18 0.68 47.22
N SER A 179 -10.40 -0.56 47.68
CA SER A 179 -9.87 -1.04 48.95
C SER A 179 -8.36 -1.29 48.87
N GLU A 180 -7.66 -1.17 50.01
CA GLU A 180 -6.23 -1.49 50.10
C GLU A 180 -5.93 -2.93 49.64
N GLU A 181 -6.80 -3.87 49.98
CA GLU A 181 -6.71 -5.28 49.57
C GLU A 181 -6.81 -5.46 48.04
N ALA A 182 -7.70 -4.72 47.36
CA ALA A 182 -7.83 -4.77 45.91
C ALA A 182 -6.63 -4.13 45.19
N LEU A 183 -6.04 -3.09 45.78
CA LEU A 183 -4.83 -2.43 45.30
C LEU A 183 -3.60 -3.34 45.45
N GLU A 184 -3.48 -4.09 46.55
CA GLU A 184 -2.40 -5.06 46.78
C GLU A 184 -2.45 -6.24 45.80
N ALA A 185 -3.65 -6.71 45.44
CA ALA A 185 -3.84 -7.72 44.42
C ALA A 185 -3.47 -7.22 43.00
N TYR A 186 -3.45 -5.90 42.80
CA TYR A 186 -3.16 -5.27 41.52
C TYR A 186 -1.68 -4.86 41.42
N SER A 187 -0.87 -5.73 40.82
CA SER A 187 0.53 -5.41 40.53
C SER A 187 0.66 -4.13 39.69
N SER A 188 1.52 -3.21 40.13
CA SER A 188 1.87 -1.98 39.40
C SER A 188 2.39 -2.23 37.97
N LYS A 189 2.80 -3.47 37.65
CA LYS A 189 3.29 -3.86 36.31
C LYS A 189 2.19 -4.21 35.30
N SER A 190 0.97 -4.54 35.73
CA SER A 190 -0.15 -4.92 34.83
C SER A 190 -1.17 -3.81 34.59
N PHE A 191 -0.92 -2.63 35.15
CA PHE A 191 -1.80 -1.48 35.04
C PHE A 191 -1.86 -0.94 33.60
N LYS A 192 -3.08 -0.88 33.05
CA LYS A 192 -3.41 -0.25 31.76
C LYS A 192 -4.24 0.99 32.04
N THR A 193 -3.72 2.16 31.70
CA THR A 193 -4.32 3.45 32.10
C THR A 193 -5.72 3.60 31.52
N CYS A 194 -5.88 3.30 30.23
CA CYS A 194 -7.17 3.39 29.55
C CYS A 194 -8.21 2.40 30.10
N ASN A 195 -7.80 1.22 30.60
CA ASN A 195 -8.74 0.29 31.23
C ASN A 195 -9.36 0.89 32.49
N ILE A 196 -8.65 1.72 33.24
CA ILE A 196 -9.22 2.37 34.43
C ILE A 196 -10.03 3.60 34.03
N LEU A 197 -9.50 4.39 33.09
CA LEU A 197 -10.11 5.64 32.68
C LEU A 197 -11.50 5.46 32.06
N PHE A 198 -11.66 4.42 31.25
CA PHE A 198 -12.92 4.10 30.57
C PHE A 198 -13.81 3.12 31.34
N ASN A 199 -13.54 2.90 32.63
CA ASN A 199 -14.30 2.00 33.49
C ASN A 199 -15.27 2.77 34.39
N GLN A 200 -16.41 2.15 34.69
CA GLN A 200 -17.34 2.67 35.68
C GLN A 200 -16.67 2.73 37.06
N THR A 201 -16.86 3.85 37.76
CA THR A 201 -16.32 4.04 39.12
C THR A 201 -17.10 3.19 40.11
N ARG A 202 -16.44 2.17 40.66
CA ARG A 202 -17.00 1.23 41.66
C ARG A 202 -15.88 0.44 42.33
N GLU A 203 -16.20 -0.18 43.46
CA GLU A 203 -15.33 -1.19 44.08
C GLU A 203 -15.10 -2.38 43.11
N GLY A 204 -13.84 -2.79 42.97
CA GLY A 204 -13.40 -3.84 42.05
C GLY A 204 -13.20 -3.40 40.58
N MET A 205 -13.21 -2.10 40.29
CA MET A 205 -12.85 -1.57 38.97
C MET A 205 -11.39 -1.83 38.56
N ALA A 206 -10.49 -2.03 39.51
CA ALA A 206 -9.11 -2.42 39.25
C ALA A 206 -9.05 -3.79 38.55
N THR A 207 -9.85 -4.74 39.02
CA THR A 207 -9.80 -6.14 38.58
C THR A 207 -10.78 -6.46 37.45
N GLU A 208 -11.95 -5.82 37.42
CA GLU A 208 -13.01 -6.09 36.45
C GLU A 208 -13.40 -4.83 35.66
N PHE A 209 -13.17 -4.88 34.34
CA PHE A 209 -13.54 -3.83 33.41
C PHE A 209 -15.05 -3.82 33.09
N LYS A 210 -15.73 -2.71 33.37
CA LYS A 210 -17.09 -2.42 32.93
C LYS A 210 -17.12 -1.07 32.22
N PRO A 211 -17.42 -1.00 30.91
CA PRO A 211 -17.28 0.22 30.14
C PRO A 211 -18.19 1.34 30.66
N LEU A 212 -17.59 2.50 30.95
CA LEU A 212 -18.32 3.76 31.15
C LEU A 212 -18.53 4.40 29.78
N LYS A 213 -19.66 4.13 29.15
CA LYS A 213 -20.02 4.66 27.83
C LYS A 213 -20.53 6.09 27.95
N GLY A 214 -20.27 6.91 26.94
CA GLY A 214 -20.67 8.31 26.89
C GLY A 214 -19.60 9.18 26.24
N THR A 215 -19.81 10.49 26.30
CA THR A 215 -18.90 11.49 25.75
C THR A 215 -17.81 11.82 26.75
N TYR A 216 -16.55 11.61 26.36
CA TYR A 216 -15.37 12.04 27.09
C TYR A 216 -14.87 13.34 26.47
N LYS A 217 -14.43 14.28 27.30
CA LYS A 217 -13.75 15.49 26.83
C LYS A 217 -12.30 15.42 27.21
N PHE A 218 -11.41 15.33 26.22
CA PHE A 218 -9.98 15.43 26.47
C PHE A 218 -9.55 16.88 26.36
N ILE A 219 -8.95 17.39 27.41
CA ILE A 219 -8.65 18.82 27.56
C ILE A 219 -7.13 18.98 27.63
N VAL A 220 -6.56 19.74 26.72
CA VAL A 220 -5.15 20.11 26.71
C VAL A 220 -5.04 21.59 27.00
N ARG A 221 -4.33 21.94 28.07
CA ARG A 221 -4.09 23.32 28.50
C ARG A 221 -2.62 23.65 28.33
N ALA A 222 -2.29 24.69 27.60
CA ALA A 222 -0.94 25.18 27.41
C ALA A 222 -0.83 26.64 27.89
N LEU A 223 0.15 26.91 28.76
CA LEU A 223 0.47 28.27 29.19
C LEU A 223 1.48 28.89 28.23
N LEU A 224 1.04 29.90 27.48
CA LEU A 224 1.88 30.69 26.60
C LEU A 224 2.53 31.80 27.43
N LEU A 225 3.74 31.56 27.91
CA LEU A 225 4.43 32.43 28.87
C LEU A 225 4.93 33.73 28.24
N VAL A 226 5.37 33.68 26.97
CA VAL A 226 5.95 34.83 26.26
C VAL A 226 5.20 35.08 24.95
N PRO A 227 4.47 36.20 24.81
CA PRO A 227 3.76 36.54 23.57
C PRO A 227 4.67 36.56 22.35
N GLY A 228 4.28 35.86 21.28
CA GLY A 228 5.02 35.78 20.01
C GLY A 228 6.29 34.91 20.05
N TYR A 229 6.52 34.19 21.15
CA TYR A 229 7.58 33.19 21.29
C TYR A 229 7.04 31.84 21.73
N SER A 230 6.10 31.83 22.68
CA SER A 230 5.38 30.63 23.10
C SER A 230 4.10 30.47 22.27
N GLU A 231 4.05 29.45 21.42
CA GLU A 231 2.92 29.17 20.53
C GLU A 231 2.67 27.66 20.44
N VAL A 232 1.42 27.27 20.20
CA VAL A 232 0.98 25.90 19.97
C VAL A 232 0.26 25.84 18.64
N GLU A 233 0.70 24.96 17.75
CA GLU A 233 0.14 24.75 16.42
C GLU A 233 -0.38 23.32 16.26
N ASP A 234 -1.40 23.16 15.42
CA ASP A 234 -1.99 21.89 14.99
C ASP A 234 -2.21 20.83 16.10
N PRO A 235 -2.89 21.17 17.22
CA PRO A 235 -3.17 20.19 18.25
C PRO A 235 -4.18 19.14 17.75
N TYR A 236 -3.87 17.86 17.95
CA TYR A 236 -4.77 16.75 17.66
C TYR A 236 -4.62 15.63 18.68
N THR A 237 -5.66 14.79 18.80
CA THR A 237 -5.65 13.63 19.70
C THR A 237 -5.90 12.35 18.94
N VAL A 238 -5.13 11.30 19.21
CA VAL A 238 -5.34 9.96 18.68
C VAL A 238 -5.86 9.07 19.80
N VAL A 239 -7.06 8.52 19.62
CA VAL A 239 -7.57 7.46 20.48
C VAL A 239 -7.24 6.14 19.82
N THR A 240 -6.24 5.43 20.33
CA THR A 240 -5.76 4.18 19.74
C THR A 240 -6.67 3.03 20.13
N GLY A 241 -7.37 2.45 19.14
CA GLY A 241 -8.29 1.33 19.34
C GLY A 241 -7.60 -0.03 19.27
N SER A 242 -8.32 -1.11 19.61
CA SER A 242 -7.84 -2.47 19.33
C SER A 242 -8.19 -2.95 17.92
N VAL A 243 -8.99 -2.19 17.17
CA VAL A 243 -9.23 -2.37 15.73
C VAL A 243 -8.90 -1.05 15.03
N SER A 244 -8.47 -1.11 13.76
CA SER A 244 -8.06 0.10 13.02
C SER A 244 -8.32 -0.03 11.52
N GLY A 245 -8.62 1.10 10.89
CA GLY A 245 -8.66 1.26 9.43
C GLY A 245 -9.56 0.29 8.66
N LEU A 246 -9.41 0.31 7.33
CA LEU A 246 -10.18 -0.55 6.42
C LEU A 246 -9.60 -1.98 6.33
N LEU A 247 -8.28 -2.11 6.44
CA LEU A 247 -7.57 -3.39 6.33
C LEU A 247 -6.68 -3.70 7.53
N GLY A 248 -6.86 -2.97 8.64
CA GLY A 248 -6.07 -3.18 9.84
C GLY A 248 -4.66 -2.63 9.72
N THR A 249 -3.87 -2.93 10.74
CA THR A 249 -2.47 -2.57 10.84
C THR A 249 -1.59 -3.81 10.95
N ASP A 250 -0.30 -3.66 10.64
CA ASP A 250 0.69 -4.68 10.91
C ASP A 250 1.36 -4.55 12.29
N ASP A 251 2.26 -5.48 12.62
CA ASP A 251 3.03 -5.46 13.87
C ASP A 251 3.85 -4.17 14.05
N SER A 252 4.28 -3.55 12.95
CA SER A 252 4.98 -2.25 12.95
C SER A 252 4.02 -1.06 12.98
N LYS A 253 2.73 -1.30 13.27
CA LYS A 253 1.66 -0.30 13.39
C LYS A 253 1.30 0.38 12.07
N ARG A 254 1.79 -0.11 10.93
CA ARG A 254 1.56 0.51 9.62
C ARG A 254 0.16 0.18 9.13
N ASP A 255 -0.52 1.17 8.54
CA ASP A 255 -1.84 0.95 7.94
C ASP A 255 -1.71 0.14 6.64
N ILE A 256 -2.31 -1.06 6.63
CA ILE A 256 -2.17 -1.99 5.51
C ILE A 256 -2.82 -1.43 4.25
N PHE A 257 -3.98 -0.78 4.38
CA PHE A 257 -4.69 -0.22 3.22
C PHE A 257 -3.83 0.80 2.48
N SER A 258 -3.22 1.71 3.21
CA SER A 258 -2.33 2.73 2.65
C SER A 258 -1.11 2.11 1.96
N GLY A 259 -0.53 1.05 2.53
CA GLY A 259 0.56 0.30 1.91
C GLY A 259 0.15 -0.40 0.60
N LEU A 260 -1.06 -0.94 0.53
CA LEU A 260 -1.55 -1.61 -0.68
C LEU A 260 -1.82 -0.63 -1.82
N VAL A 261 -2.39 0.53 -1.52
CA VAL A 261 -2.60 1.60 -2.49
C VAL A 261 -1.26 2.15 -3.00
N ALA A 262 -0.31 2.42 -2.09
CA ALA A 262 1.06 2.82 -2.43
C ALA A 262 1.76 1.81 -3.35
N GLY A 263 1.60 0.50 -3.07
CA GLY A 263 2.18 -0.57 -3.86
C GLY A 263 1.59 -0.76 -5.25
N LEU A 264 0.35 -0.29 -5.50
CA LEU A 264 -0.34 -0.48 -6.78
C LEU A 264 0.38 0.18 -7.95
N LYS A 265 0.90 1.39 -7.75
CA LYS A 265 1.70 2.11 -8.75
C LYS A 265 2.90 1.30 -9.20
N TRP A 266 3.64 0.73 -8.23
CA TRP A 266 4.82 -0.06 -8.52
C TRP A 266 4.48 -1.36 -9.23
N ALA A 267 3.44 -2.08 -8.79
CA ALA A 267 2.97 -3.29 -9.48
C ALA A 267 2.65 -3.02 -10.97
N LEU A 268 1.99 -1.90 -11.28
CA LEU A 268 1.70 -1.48 -12.66
C LEU A 268 2.97 -1.13 -13.44
N ILE A 269 3.90 -0.35 -12.86
CA ILE A 269 5.16 0.04 -13.50
C ILE A 269 6.00 -1.20 -13.84
N ILE A 270 6.21 -2.09 -12.86
CA ILE A 270 6.99 -3.32 -13.03
C ILE A 270 6.39 -4.18 -14.13
N GLY A 271 5.07 -4.41 -14.04
CA GLY A 271 4.32 -5.21 -14.99
C GLY A 271 4.42 -4.66 -16.41
N LEU A 272 4.03 -3.40 -16.60
CA LEU A 272 3.91 -2.76 -17.92
C LEU A 272 5.26 -2.49 -18.58
N LEU A 273 6.26 -1.99 -17.84
CA LEU A 273 7.58 -1.71 -18.44
C LEU A 273 8.29 -3.00 -18.82
N THR A 274 8.31 -4.00 -17.93
CA THR A 274 8.96 -5.28 -18.21
C THR A 274 8.31 -5.95 -19.42
N SER A 275 6.98 -6.03 -19.45
CA SER A 275 6.23 -6.65 -20.55
C SER A 275 6.44 -5.93 -21.88
N ALA A 276 6.29 -4.60 -21.91
CA ALA A 276 6.41 -3.81 -23.12
C ALA A 276 7.81 -3.96 -23.74
N ILE A 277 8.87 -3.78 -22.95
CA ILE A 277 10.25 -3.84 -23.47
C ILE A 277 10.59 -5.27 -23.90
N SER A 278 10.30 -6.26 -23.06
CA SER A 278 10.62 -7.67 -23.35
C SER A 278 9.93 -8.17 -24.62
N VAL A 279 8.64 -7.89 -24.76
CA VAL A 279 7.88 -8.33 -25.95
C VAL A 279 8.36 -7.59 -27.20
N LEU A 280 8.66 -6.29 -27.13
CA LEU A 280 9.23 -5.59 -28.28
C LEU A 280 10.55 -6.21 -28.75
N ILE A 281 11.44 -6.54 -27.81
CA ILE A 281 12.71 -7.22 -28.12
C ILE A 281 12.44 -8.59 -28.75
N GLY A 282 11.59 -9.41 -28.11
CA GLY A 282 11.30 -10.76 -28.60
C GLY A 282 10.60 -10.80 -29.96
N VAL A 283 9.69 -9.86 -30.22
CA VAL A 283 9.03 -9.71 -31.52
C VAL A 283 10.04 -9.36 -32.60
N MET A 284 10.88 -8.35 -32.36
CA MET A 284 11.93 -7.98 -33.31
C MET A 284 12.91 -9.12 -33.54
N TYR A 285 13.32 -9.82 -32.48
CA TYR A 285 14.21 -10.97 -32.55
C TYR A 285 13.61 -12.10 -33.39
N GLY A 286 12.35 -12.48 -33.14
CA GLY A 286 11.64 -13.52 -33.88
C GLY A 286 11.47 -13.18 -35.36
N ILE A 287 11.13 -11.92 -35.69
CA ILE A 287 11.00 -11.45 -37.08
C ILE A 287 12.34 -11.55 -37.80
N ILE A 288 13.42 -11.05 -37.20
CA ILE A 288 14.76 -11.05 -37.80
C ILE A 288 15.23 -12.49 -38.04
N SER A 289 15.07 -13.36 -37.03
CA SER A 289 15.40 -14.79 -37.11
C SER A 289 14.70 -15.46 -38.30
N ALA A 290 13.37 -15.32 -38.40
CA ALA A 290 12.58 -15.88 -39.50
C ALA A 290 12.91 -15.28 -40.87
N TYR A 291 13.07 -13.96 -40.94
CA TYR A 291 13.23 -13.24 -42.19
C TYR A 291 14.53 -13.62 -42.90
N PHE A 292 15.66 -13.60 -42.18
CA PHE A 292 16.96 -13.92 -42.77
C PHE A 292 17.16 -15.43 -42.98
N GLY A 293 16.68 -16.28 -42.05
CA GLY A 293 16.84 -17.73 -42.18
C GLY A 293 18.32 -18.18 -42.14
N GLY A 294 18.56 -19.45 -42.52
CA GLY A 294 19.91 -20.00 -42.70
C GLY A 294 20.81 -19.85 -41.46
N ALA A 295 22.06 -19.42 -41.68
CA ALA A 295 23.04 -19.28 -40.60
C ALA A 295 22.66 -18.23 -39.54
N VAL A 296 21.97 -17.14 -39.94
CA VAL A 296 21.52 -16.09 -39.01
C VAL A 296 20.47 -16.66 -38.06
N ASP A 297 19.49 -17.38 -38.60
CA ASP A 297 18.47 -18.04 -37.78
C ASP A 297 19.10 -19.07 -36.84
N SER A 298 20.01 -19.92 -37.33
CA SER A 298 20.71 -20.91 -36.48
C SER A 298 21.45 -20.25 -35.32
N ALA A 299 22.20 -19.17 -35.56
CA ALA A 299 22.92 -18.45 -34.51
C ALA A 299 21.97 -17.78 -33.51
N MET A 300 20.90 -17.15 -33.99
CA MET A 300 19.89 -16.53 -33.15
C MET A 300 19.11 -17.55 -32.32
N GLN A 301 18.77 -18.70 -32.90
CA GLN A 301 18.11 -19.78 -32.17
C GLN A 301 19.00 -20.38 -31.08
N PHE A 302 20.31 -20.47 -31.32
CA PHE A 302 21.27 -20.90 -30.31
C PHE A 302 21.31 -19.94 -29.10
N ILE A 303 21.41 -18.63 -29.33
CA ILE A 303 21.37 -17.62 -28.25
C ILE A 303 20.03 -17.69 -27.50
N TYR A 304 18.91 -17.79 -28.22
CA TYR A 304 17.59 -17.96 -27.62
C TYR A 304 17.53 -19.18 -26.70
N GLN A 305 18.05 -20.34 -27.15
CA GLN A 305 18.04 -21.57 -26.35
C GLN A 305 18.87 -21.40 -25.08
N ILE A 306 20.06 -20.78 -25.16
CA ILE A 306 20.91 -20.50 -23.99
C ILE A 306 20.13 -19.67 -22.96
N VAL A 307 19.55 -18.54 -23.38
CA VAL A 307 18.85 -17.63 -22.46
C VAL A 307 17.60 -18.29 -21.90
N ASN A 308 16.82 -19.00 -22.72
CA ASN A 308 15.59 -19.66 -22.30
C ASN A 308 15.83 -20.86 -21.36
N SER A 309 17.03 -21.45 -21.37
CA SER A 309 17.42 -22.52 -20.45
C SER A 309 17.74 -22.02 -19.04
N ILE A 310 17.90 -20.72 -18.83
CA ILE A 310 18.27 -20.15 -17.53
C ILE A 310 17.01 -19.92 -16.68
N PRO A 311 16.91 -20.49 -15.48
CA PRO A 311 15.80 -20.22 -14.57
C PRO A 311 15.95 -18.81 -13.98
N ILE A 312 15.01 -17.92 -14.33
CA ILE A 312 15.14 -16.49 -14.01
C ILE A 312 14.99 -16.19 -12.51
N LEU A 313 14.13 -16.90 -11.75
CA LEU A 313 13.98 -16.64 -10.31
C LEU A 313 15.32 -16.80 -9.55
N PRO A 314 16.07 -17.91 -9.72
CA PRO A 314 17.44 -18.01 -9.19
C PRO A 314 18.36 -16.87 -9.59
N VAL A 315 18.30 -16.40 -10.84
CA VAL A 315 19.13 -15.26 -11.29
C VAL A 315 18.76 -13.99 -10.53
N LEU A 316 17.47 -13.68 -10.41
CA LEU A 316 17.00 -12.50 -9.68
C LEU A 316 17.43 -12.56 -8.20
N ILE A 317 17.37 -13.74 -7.58
CA ILE A 317 17.85 -13.95 -6.21
C ILE A 317 19.35 -13.65 -6.10
N VAL A 318 20.18 -14.25 -6.96
CA VAL A 318 21.65 -14.05 -6.93
C VAL A 318 22.01 -12.59 -7.19
N VAL A 319 21.41 -11.97 -8.20
CA VAL A 319 21.65 -10.58 -8.57
C VAL A 319 21.26 -9.65 -7.42
N SER A 320 20.11 -9.88 -6.78
CA SER A 320 19.66 -9.07 -5.64
C SER A 320 20.44 -9.32 -4.34
N ALA A 321 21.05 -10.50 -4.19
CA ALA A 321 21.89 -10.80 -3.03
C ALA A 321 23.29 -10.17 -3.14
N ILE A 322 23.82 -10.03 -4.36
CA ILE A 322 25.16 -9.48 -4.61
C ILE A 322 25.13 -7.95 -4.72
N PHE A 323 24.12 -7.41 -5.42
CA PHE A 323 24.01 -5.98 -5.67
C PHE A 323 22.90 -5.38 -4.80
N LYS A 324 23.02 -4.08 -4.46
CA LYS A 324 21.95 -3.36 -3.76
C LYS A 324 20.67 -3.42 -4.61
N PRO A 325 19.59 -4.08 -4.14
CA PRO A 325 18.37 -4.20 -4.93
C PRO A 325 17.78 -2.82 -5.24
N SER A 326 17.44 -2.61 -6.50
CA SER A 326 16.65 -1.48 -6.96
C SER A 326 15.57 -1.98 -7.90
N ILE A 327 14.41 -1.33 -7.91
CA ILE A 327 13.32 -1.73 -8.79
C ILE A 327 13.72 -1.70 -10.27
N TYR A 328 14.57 -0.74 -10.67
CA TYR A 328 15.09 -0.65 -12.04
C TYR A 328 16.05 -1.78 -12.38
N MET A 329 16.82 -2.26 -11.40
CA MET A 329 17.70 -3.42 -11.55
C MET A 329 16.89 -4.70 -11.76
N LEU A 330 15.82 -4.89 -10.98
CA LEU A 330 14.89 -6.01 -11.16
C LEU A 330 14.23 -5.96 -12.54
N ILE A 331 13.67 -4.81 -12.93
CA ILE A 331 13.07 -4.63 -14.27
C ILE A 331 14.08 -4.93 -15.38
N THR A 332 15.31 -4.43 -15.26
CA THR A 332 16.36 -4.67 -16.26
C THR A 332 16.72 -6.14 -16.35
N ALA A 333 16.94 -6.80 -15.20
CA ALA A 333 17.20 -8.23 -15.16
C ALA A 333 16.06 -9.01 -15.81
N MET A 334 14.81 -8.68 -15.49
CA MET A 334 13.63 -9.33 -16.08
C MET A 334 13.57 -9.14 -17.59
N VAL A 335 13.82 -7.93 -18.08
CA VAL A 335 13.88 -7.64 -19.53
C VAL A 335 14.93 -8.47 -20.24
N LEU A 336 16.10 -8.72 -19.63
CA LEU A 336 17.18 -9.53 -20.22
C LEU A 336 16.81 -11.00 -20.44
N PHE A 337 15.80 -11.52 -19.73
CA PHE A 337 15.40 -12.92 -19.84
C PHE A 337 13.97 -13.12 -20.38
N PHE A 338 13.03 -12.19 -20.12
CA PHE A 338 11.61 -12.34 -20.52
C PHE A 338 11.37 -12.22 -22.01
N TRP A 339 12.28 -11.58 -22.75
CA TRP A 339 12.11 -11.35 -24.19
C TRP A 339 11.97 -12.67 -24.97
N THR A 340 12.53 -13.77 -24.47
CA THR A 340 12.43 -15.10 -25.10
C THR A 340 10.99 -15.57 -25.23
N GLY A 341 10.09 -15.19 -24.33
CA GLY A 341 8.72 -15.70 -24.28
C GLY A 341 7.89 -15.47 -25.55
N SER A 342 8.16 -14.40 -26.30
CA SER A 342 7.44 -14.08 -27.55
C SER A 342 8.15 -14.58 -28.82
N VAL A 343 9.42 -14.98 -28.73
CA VAL A 343 10.29 -15.25 -29.89
C VAL A 343 9.75 -16.38 -30.76
N MET A 344 9.39 -17.52 -30.17
CA MET A 344 9.01 -18.71 -30.92
C MET A 344 7.69 -18.53 -31.69
N THR A 345 6.69 -17.96 -31.04
CA THR A 345 5.39 -17.69 -31.66
C THR A 345 5.54 -16.66 -32.78
N VAL A 346 6.27 -15.57 -32.52
CA VAL A 346 6.53 -14.53 -33.54
C VAL A 346 7.31 -15.10 -34.71
N ARG A 347 8.34 -15.92 -34.45
CA ARG A 347 9.12 -16.57 -35.50
C ARG A 347 8.23 -17.46 -36.38
N SER A 348 7.34 -18.25 -35.78
CA SER A 348 6.39 -19.10 -36.51
C SER A 348 5.47 -18.28 -37.43
N MET A 349 4.93 -17.17 -36.92
CA MET A 349 4.10 -16.26 -37.73
C MET A 349 4.91 -15.54 -38.80
N ALA A 350 6.14 -15.10 -38.48
CA ALA A 350 7.01 -14.40 -39.40
C ALA A 350 7.50 -15.29 -40.54
N LEU A 351 7.70 -16.60 -40.31
CA LEU A 351 7.97 -17.58 -41.36
C LEU A 351 6.81 -17.67 -42.34
N GLN A 352 5.56 -17.67 -41.86
CA GLN A 352 4.38 -17.66 -42.73
C GLN A 352 4.28 -16.35 -43.52
N ILE A 353 4.43 -15.20 -42.86
CA ILE A 353 4.38 -13.87 -43.48
C ILE A 353 5.45 -13.72 -44.57
N LYS A 354 6.65 -14.25 -44.34
CA LYS A 354 7.79 -14.15 -45.27
C LYS A 354 7.50 -14.76 -46.65
N GLU A 355 6.68 -15.81 -46.69
CA GLU A 355 6.32 -16.57 -47.90
C GLU A 355 5.07 -15.99 -48.61
N GLU A 356 4.54 -14.86 -48.16
CA GLU A 356 3.39 -14.21 -48.80
C GLU A 356 3.78 -13.53 -50.13
N THR A 357 2.89 -13.62 -51.13
CA THR A 357 3.12 -13.09 -52.50
C THR A 357 3.44 -11.60 -52.54
N TYR A 358 2.88 -10.79 -51.64
CA TYR A 358 3.18 -9.35 -51.58
C TYR A 358 4.59 -9.06 -51.03
N ILE A 359 5.17 -9.97 -50.23
CA ILE A 359 6.56 -9.87 -49.78
C ILE A 359 7.49 -10.22 -50.92
N GLU A 360 7.20 -11.27 -51.68
CA GLU A 360 7.96 -11.65 -52.89
C GLU A 360 7.95 -10.53 -53.93
N ALA A 361 6.77 -9.96 -54.22
CA ALA A 361 6.64 -8.82 -55.12
C ALA A 361 7.44 -7.60 -54.63
N ALA A 362 7.40 -7.29 -53.33
CA ALA A 362 8.19 -6.21 -52.77
C ALA A 362 9.71 -6.45 -52.92
N LYS A 363 10.19 -7.69 -52.74
CA LYS A 363 11.59 -8.07 -52.99
C LYS A 363 11.95 -7.92 -54.47
N ALA A 364 11.10 -8.39 -55.38
CA ALA A 364 11.31 -8.29 -56.83
C ALA A 364 11.40 -6.83 -57.32
N LEU A 365 10.66 -5.92 -56.67
CA LEU A 365 10.71 -4.47 -56.91
C LEU A 365 11.91 -3.77 -56.22
N GLY A 366 12.85 -4.52 -55.64
CA GLY A 366 14.07 -3.98 -55.02
C GLY A 366 13.85 -3.33 -53.65
N ALA A 367 12.79 -3.68 -52.91
CA ALA A 367 12.61 -3.16 -51.56
C ALA A 367 13.71 -3.65 -50.62
N LYS A 368 14.37 -2.71 -49.91
CA LYS A 368 15.37 -3.03 -48.88
C LYS A 368 14.76 -3.88 -47.75
N HIS A 369 15.58 -4.74 -47.15
CA HIS A 369 15.18 -5.61 -46.02
C HIS A 369 14.49 -4.85 -44.88
N SER A 370 15.03 -3.70 -44.48
CA SER A 370 14.42 -2.86 -43.43
C SER A 370 13.02 -2.37 -43.81
N ARG A 371 12.80 -2.00 -45.08
CA ARG A 371 11.46 -1.64 -45.57
C ARG A 371 10.53 -2.84 -45.48
N ILE A 372 10.97 -4.05 -45.83
CA ILE A 372 10.15 -5.26 -45.72
C ILE A 372 9.77 -5.54 -44.25
N ILE A 373 10.76 -5.55 -43.35
CA ILE A 373 10.54 -5.80 -41.93
C ILE A 373 9.59 -4.76 -41.32
N PHE A 374 9.91 -3.47 -41.41
CA PHE A 374 9.15 -2.43 -40.67
C PHE A 374 7.86 -2.00 -41.35
N LYS A 375 7.74 -2.13 -42.67
CA LYS A 375 6.53 -1.70 -43.40
C LYS A 375 5.55 -2.84 -43.67
N HIS A 376 6.02 -4.09 -43.67
CA HIS A 376 5.19 -5.24 -44.00
C HIS A 376 5.08 -6.23 -42.84
N MET A 377 6.19 -6.72 -42.27
CA MET A 377 6.13 -7.78 -41.24
C MET A 377 5.71 -7.26 -39.86
N VAL A 378 6.38 -6.22 -39.34
CA VAL A 378 6.10 -5.65 -38.02
C VAL A 378 4.64 -5.21 -37.89
N PRO A 379 4.03 -4.45 -38.83
CA PRO A 379 2.65 -4.00 -38.68
C PRO A 379 1.61 -5.13 -38.62
N ILE A 380 1.93 -6.30 -39.16
CA ILE A 380 1.06 -7.49 -39.09
C ILE A 380 1.15 -8.14 -37.70
N LEU A 381 2.31 -8.07 -37.05
CA LEU A 381 2.58 -8.72 -35.76
C LEU A 381 2.35 -7.81 -34.53
N ILE A 382 2.19 -6.49 -34.74
CA ILE A 382 1.83 -5.53 -33.68
C ILE A 382 0.65 -6.02 -32.83
N PRO A 383 -0.46 -6.52 -33.41
CA PRO A 383 -1.59 -6.92 -32.59
C PRO A 383 -1.26 -8.09 -31.66
N TYR A 384 -0.58 -9.14 -32.15
CA TYR A 384 -0.10 -10.24 -31.30
C TYR A 384 0.81 -9.71 -30.19
N SER A 385 1.67 -8.73 -30.51
CA SER A 385 2.59 -8.12 -29.55
C SER A 385 1.82 -7.52 -28.36
N PHE A 386 0.70 -6.83 -28.59
CA PHE A 386 -0.09 -6.28 -27.49
C PHE A 386 -0.75 -7.36 -26.61
N ALA A 387 -1.28 -8.42 -27.22
CA ALA A 387 -1.83 -9.54 -26.47
C ALA A 387 -0.74 -10.23 -25.62
N SER A 388 0.44 -10.46 -26.21
CA SER A 388 1.61 -11.02 -25.51
C SER A 388 2.12 -10.12 -24.39
N MET A 389 2.13 -8.79 -24.58
CA MET A 389 2.47 -7.83 -23.52
C MET A 389 1.53 -8.02 -22.33
N ALA A 390 0.21 -7.96 -22.56
CA ALA A 390 -0.77 -8.16 -21.50
C ALA A 390 -0.57 -9.50 -20.77
N LEU A 391 -0.37 -10.60 -21.49
CA LEU A 391 -0.15 -11.92 -20.87
C LEU A 391 1.16 -12.03 -20.06
N SER A 392 2.16 -11.20 -20.34
CA SER A 392 3.45 -11.21 -19.63
C SER A 392 3.48 -10.34 -18.37
N VAL A 393 2.56 -9.37 -18.24
CA VAL A 393 2.45 -8.50 -17.06
C VAL A 393 2.28 -9.30 -15.74
N PRO A 394 1.37 -10.29 -15.64
CA PRO A 394 1.18 -11.07 -14.41
C PRO A 394 2.46 -11.75 -13.94
N SER A 395 3.21 -12.34 -14.87
CA SER A 395 4.49 -12.96 -14.55
C SER A 395 5.44 -11.94 -13.95
N ALA A 396 5.56 -10.75 -14.53
CA ALA A 396 6.47 -9.74 -14.01
C ALA A 396 6.13 -9.33 -12.57
N ILE A 397 4.84 -9.14 -12.26
CA ILE A 397 4.39 -8.82 -10.89
C ILE A 397 4.75 -9.95 -9.93
N VAL A 398 4.48 -11.21 -10.31
CA VAL A 398 4.76 -12.38 -9.48
C VAL A 398 6.26 -12.53 -9.21
N TYR A 399 7.12 -12.32 -10.21
CA TYR A 399 8.57 -12.43 -10.03
C TYR A 399 9.11 -11.37 -9.06
N GLU A 400 8.71 -10.11 -9.20
CA GLU A 400 9.09 -9.08 -8.24
C GLU A 400 8.54 -9.41 -6.84
N SER A 401 7.26 -9.79 -6.74
CA SER A 401 6.66 -10.11 -5.46
C SER A 401 7.35 -11.30 -4.78
N SER A 402 7.82 -12.27 -5.57
CA SER A 402 8.56 -13.44 -5.07
C SER A 402 9.94 -13.06 -4.54
N VAL A 403 10.68 -12.21 -5.25
CA VAL A 403 12.00 -11.71 -4.82
C VAL A 403 11.86 -10.82 -3.58
N SER A 404 10.89 -9.91 -3.59
CA SER A 404 10.59 -9.02 -2.48
C SER A 404 10.12 -9.77 -1.24
N LEU A 405 9.29 -10.82 -1.38
CA LEU A 405 8.87 -11.70 -0.28
C LEU A 405 10.08 -12.35 0.41
N LEU A 406 11.12 -12.71 -0.34
CA LEU A 406 12.37 -13.25 0.22
C LEU A 406 13.27 -12.20 0.88
N GLY A 407 12.84 -10.93 0.91
CA GLY A 407 13.63 -9.82 1.47
C GLY A 407 14.71 -9.30 0.52
N LEU A 408 14.63 -9.65 -0.77
CA LEU A 408 15.61 -9.30 -1.80
C LEU A 408 15.09 -8.21 -2.75
N GLY A 409 13.98 -7.57 -2.40
CA GLY A 409 13.39 -6.46 -3.14
C GLY A 409 14.00 -5.09 -2.81
N ASP A 410 13.54 -4.06 -3.52
CA ASP A 410 13.97 -2.67 -3.29
C ASP A 410 13.34 -2.07 -2.03
N ALA A 411 13.99 -2.20 -0.88
CA ALA A 411 13.49 -1.76 0.43
C ALA A 411 13.16 -0.25 0.55
N THR A 412 13.46 0.58 -0.45
CA THR A 412 13.17 2.02 -0.45
C THR A 412 11.76 2.37 -0.91
N ILE A 413 11.06 1.42 -1.54
CA ILE A 413 9.71 1.61 -2.07
C ILE A 413 8.74 0.61 -1.44
N VAL A 414 7.46 0.95 -1.40
CA VAL A 414 6.41 0.04 -0.94
C VAL A 414 5.98 -0.85 -2.10
N THR A 415 6.17 -2.17 -1.99
CA THR A 415 5.61 -3.15 -2.93
C THR A 415 4.81 -4.21 -2.18
N TRP A 416 3.87 -4.87 -2.87
CA TRP A 416 3.07 -5.93 -2.26
C TRP A 416 3.92 -7.11 -1.80
N GLY A 417 5.01 -7.41 -2.52
CA GLY A 417 5.98 -8.41 -2.09
C GLY A 417 6.67 -8.05 -0.78
N GLN A 418 6.98 -6.76 -0.54
CA GLN A 418 7.54 -6.33 0.74
C GLN A 418 6.55 -6.37 1.89
N ILE A 419 5.29 -6.03 1.64
CA ILE A 419 4.25 -6.16 2.67
C ILE A 419 4.14 -7.64 3.08
N LEU A 420 4.17 -8.56 2.12
CA LEU A 420 4.20 -9.99 2.40
C LEU A 420 5.49 -10.44 3.09
N HIS A 421 6.65 -9.87 2.75
CA HIS A 421 7.91 -10.11 3.46
C HIS A 421 7.80 -9.72 4.94
N ASP A 422 7.31 -8.51 5.20
CA ASP A 422 7.16 -8.03 6.56
C ASP A 422 6.16 -8.91 7.33
N ALA A 423 5.08 -9.37 6.68
CA ALA A 423 4.13 -10.32 7.27
C ALA A 423 4.76 -11.67 7.60
N MET A 424 5.65 -12.16 6.74
CA MET A 424 6.40 -13.40 6.96
C MET A 424 7.35 -13.25 8.16
N GLN A 425 8.09 -12.13 8.24
CA GLN A 425 8.99 -11.84 9.36
C GLN A 425 8.25 -11.61 10.68
N GLY A 426 7.08 -10.96 10.64
CA GLY A 426 6.20 -10.77 11.80
C GLY A 426 5.47 -12.03 12.24
N ALA A 427 5.66 -13.16 11.55
CA ALA A 427 4.93 -14.40 11.77
C ALA A 427 3.39 -14.21 11.75
N ALA A 428 2.91 -13.35 10.85
CA ALA A 428 1.51 -12.92 10.77
C ALA A 428 0.51 -14.08 10.76
N ILE A 429 0.83 -15.16 10.03
CA ILE A 429 -0.01 -16.37 9.95
C ILE A 429 -0.13 -17.05 11.32
N LEU A 430 0.98 -17.18 12.05
CA LEU A 430 0.99 -17.82 13.38
C LEU A 430 0.24 -16.97 14.42
N LYS A 431 0.26 -15.64 14.27
CA LYS A 431 -0.46 -14.69 15.12
C LYS A 431 -1.93 -14.50 14.72
N GLY A 432 -2.38 -15.08 13.61
CA GLY A 432 -3.74 -14.89 13.10
C GLY A 432 -4.02 -13.52 12.45
N ILE A 433 -2.97 -12.77 12.09
CA ILE A 433 -3.03 -11.45 11.44
C ILE A 433 -3.25 -11.65 9.93
N TRP A 434 -4.36 -12.28 9.56
CA TRP A 434 -4.65 -12.68 8.18
C TRP A 434 -4.77 -11.48 7.23
N TRP A 435 -5.19 -10.32 7.73
CA TRP A 435 -5.33 -9.08 6.95
C TRP A 435 -4.00 -8.49 6.49
N TRP A 436 -2.87 -8.94 7.05
CA TRP A 436 -1.54 -8.56 6.56
C TRP A 436 -1.11 -9.40 5.34
N VAL A 437 -1.66 -10.62 5.19
CA VAL A 437 -1.22 -11.59 4.16
C VAL A 437 -2.21 -11.68 3.00
N LEU A 438 -3.51 -11.83 3.28
CA LEU A 438 -4.50 -12.11 2.25
C LEU A 438 -4.71 -10.93 1.29
N PRO A 439 -4.86 -9.67 1.74
CA PRO A 439 -5.05 -8.54 0.84
C PRO A 439 -3.94 -8.33 -0.21
N PRO A 440 -2.64 -8.28 0.12
CA PRO A 440 -1.60 -8.13 -0.90
C PRO A 440 -1.57 -9.32 -1.87
N GLY A 441 -1.78 -10.55 -1.38
CA GLY A 441 -1.89 -11.73 -2.25
C GLY A 441 -3.07 -11.68 -3.22
N LEU A 442 -4.24 -11.22 -2.74
CA LEU A 442 -5.42 -11.03 -3.57
C LEU A 442 -5.22 -9.93 -4.62
N LEU A 443 -4.54 -8.83 -4.29
CA LEU A 443 -4.24 -7.78 -5.26
C LEU A 443 -3.29 -8.26 -6.37
N ILE A 444 -2.27 -9.06 -6.03
CA ILE A 444 -1.42 -9.73 -7.03
C ILE A 444 -2.28 -10.60 -7.96
N ALA A 445 -3.19 -11.40 -7.40
CA ALA A 445 -4.07 -12.28 -8.18
C ALA A 445 -5.05 -11.49 -9.06
N ILE A 446 -5.67 -10.43 -8.53
CA ILE A 446 -6.59 -9.54 -9.26
C ILE A 446 -5.86 -8.86 -10.41
N MET A 447 -4.64 -8.35 -10.19
CA MET A 447 -3.84 -7.76 -11.27
C MET A 447 -3.45 -8.79 -12.31
N GLY A 448 -3.08 -9.99 -11.89
CA GLY A 448 -2.81 -11.10 -12.80
C GLY A 448 -4.03 -11.42 -13.68
N MET A 449 -5.20 -11.54 -13.07
CA MET A 449 -6.47 -11.80 -13.76
C MET A 449 -6.84 -10.67 -14.72
N THR A 450 -6.67 -9.42 -14.30
CA THR A 450 -6.93 -8.21 -15.09
C THR A 450 -6.21 -8.26 -16.43
N PHE A 451 -4.89 -8.50 -16.38
CA PHE A 451 -4.06 -8.54 -17.58
C PHE A 451 -4.22 -9.84 -18.38
N ALA A 452 -4.53 -10.97 -17.73
CA ALA A 452 -4.88 -12.21 -18.42
C ALA A 452 -6.16 -12.06 -19.25
N PHE A 453 -7.22 -11.47 -18.68
CA PHE A 453 -8.48 -11.22 -19.38
C PHE A 453 -8.31 -10.28 -20.57
N LEU A 454 -7.52 -9.21 -20.40
CA LEU A 454 -7.15 -8.31 -21.50
C LEU A 454 -6.40 -9.09 -22.59
N GLY A 455 -5.34 -9.81 -22.22
CA GLY A 455 -4.51 -10.57 -23.15
C GLY A 455 -5.28 -11.61 -23.97
N PHE A 456 -6.09 -12.45 -23.32
CA PHE A 456 -6.89 -13.46 -24.04
C PHE A 456 -7.96 -12.85 -24.94
N SER A 457 -8.60 -11.77 -24.51
CA SER A 457 -9.60 -11.08 -25.34
C SER A 457 -8.96 -10.46 -26.57
N MET A 458 -7.78 -9.85 -26.40
CA MET A 458 -7.00 -9.33 -27.52
C MET A 458 -6.59 -10.46 -28.46
N ASP A 459 -6.03 -11.56 -27.97
CA ASP A 459 -5.58 -12.67 -28.80
C ASP A 459 -6.72 -13.29 -29.64
N LYS A 460 -7.91 -13.46 -29.04
CA LYS A 460 -9.10 -14.00 -29.72
C LYS A 460 -9.61 -13.11 -30.86
N ILE A 461 -9.54 -11.80 -30.72
CA ILE A 461 -9.93 -10.85 -31.78
C ILE A 461 -8.96 -10.93 -32.95
N LEU A 462 -7.68 -11.18 -32.65
CA LEU A 462 -6.59 -11.15 -33.61
C LEU A 462 -6.40 -12.48 -34.34
N HIS A 463 -6.88 -13.58 -33.76
CA HIS A 463 -6.92 -14.89 -34.37
C HIS A 463 -8.38 -15.39 -34.50
N PRO A 464 -9.09 -15.04 -35.60
CA PRO A 464 -10.51 -15.37 -35.78
C PRO A 464 -10.82 -16.88 -35.73
N LYS A 465 -9.84 -17.74 -36.00
CA LYS A 465 -9.96 -19.20 -35.93
C LYS A 465 -10.26 -19.72 -34.51
N LEU A 466 -10.00 -18.90 -33.47
CA LEU A 466 -10.32 -19.21 -32.07
C LEU A 466 -11.78 -18.90 -31.68
N LYS A 467 -12.60 -18.32 -32.57
CA LYS A 467 -14.03 -18.03 -32.31
C LYS A 467 -14.94 -19.27 -32.36
N THR A 468 -14.45 -20.40 -32.89
CA THR A 468 -15.25 -21.60 -33.23
C THR A 468 -15.15 -22.76 -32.25
N ARG A 469 -14.61 -22.57 -31.04
CA ARG A 469 -14.51 -23.62 -30.03
C ARG A 469 -15.21 -23.27 -28.73
#